data_AF-A0AA96X0A5-F1
#
_entry.id   AF-A0AA96X0A5-F1
#
_cell.length_a   1.000
_cell.length_b   1.000
_cell.length_c   1.000
_cell.angle_alpha   90.00
_cell.angle_beta   90.00
_cell.angle_gamma   90.00
#
_symmetry.space_group_name_H-M   'P 1'
#
loop_
_entity.id
_entity.type
_entity.pdbx_description
1 polymer ?
#
loop_
_entity_poly.entity_id
_entity_poly.type
_entity_poly.pdbx_seq_one_letter_code
_entity_poly.pdbx_strand_id
1 'polypeptide(L)' 'MSANDLTPLQLRRKGLEALRDALGVVGMVRFLQQFDQGSRDYTRDRNQLLEDVTIEDVMEQIRQNRDRKS' A
#
# COMPACT_ATOMS: atom_id res chain seq x y z
N MET A 1 18.19 10.15 24.24
CA MET A 1 17.27 9.04 23.95
C MET A 1 17.96 8.11 22.98
N SER A 2 18.21 6.87 23.41
CA SER A 2 18.74 5.83 22.53
C SER A 2 17.66 5.35 21.58
N ALA A 3 18.04 4.73 20.46
CA ALA A 3 17.08 4.22 19.49
C ALA A 3 16.10 3.20 20.10
N ASN A 4 16.53 2.49 21.15
CA ASN A 4 15.72 1.53 21.90
C ASN A 4 14.60 2.16 22.75
N ASP A 5 14.63 3.48 22.99
CA ASP A 5 13.62 4.17 23.81
C ASP A 5 12.46 4.73 22.97
N LEU A 6 12.56 4.63 21.63
CA LEU A 6 11.59 5.21 20.71
C LEU A 6 10.40 4.28 20.50
N THR A 7 9.20 4.85 20.48
CA THR A 7 8.03 4.13 19.97
C THR A 7 8.24 3.79 18.49
N PRO A 8 7.56 2.75 17.95
CA PRO A 8 7.67 2.39 16.54
C PRO A 8 7.42 3.57 15.59
N LEU A 9 6.48 4.45 15.92
CA LEU A 9 6.19 5.66 15.14
C LEU A 9 7.36 6.65 15.15
N GLN A 10 7.96 6.89 16.33
CA GLN A 10 9.11 7.79 16.46
C GLN A 10 10.34 7.24 15.75
N LEU A 11 10.59 5.93 15.88
CA LEU A 11 11.68 5.25 15.19
C LEU A 11 11.50 5.35 13.67
N ARG A 12 10.28 5.11 13.16
CA ARG A 12 9.96 5.24 11.73
C ARG A 12 10.17 6.67 11.22
N ARG A 13 9.70 7.69 11.94
CA ARG A 13 9.90 9.10 11.55
C ARG A 13 11.39 9.44 11.47
N LYS A 14 12.14 9.10 12.51
CA LYS A 14 13.59 9.34 12.56
C LYS A 14 14.34 8.61 11.45
N GLY A 15 13.95 7.39 11.11
CA GLY A 15 14.50 6.64 9.99
C GLY A 15 14.22 7.29 8.63
N LEU A 16 12.99 7.76 8.39
CA LEU A 16 12.63 8.46 7.15
C LEU A 16 13.37 9.79 7.00
N GLU A 17 13.53 10.55 8.09
CA GLU A 17 14.32 11.79 8.10
C GLU A 17 15.78 11.50 7.75
N ALA A 18 16.41 10.51 8.40
CA ALA A 18 17.78 10.12 8.11
C ALA A 18 17.98 9.68 6.64
N LEU A 19 17.04 8.90 6.09
CA LEU A 19 17.08 8.48 4.69
C LEU A 19 16.93 9.66 3.73
N ARG A 20 16.00 10.58 4.00
CA ARG A 20 15.82 11.80 3.21
C ARG A 20 17.09 12.66 3.22
N ASP A 21 17.69 12.85 4.39
CA ASP A 21 18.85 13.73 4.55
C ASP A 21 20.10 13.15 3.85
N ALA A 22 20.25 11.81 3.85
CA ALA A 22 21.35 11.14 3.18
C ALA A 22 21.19 10.98 1.66
N LEU A 23 19.97 10.73 1.18
CA LEU A 23 19.70 10.30 -0.21
C LEU A 23 18.92 11.32 -1.04
N GLY A 24 18.40 12.38 -0.42
CA GLY A 24 17.36 13.23 -0.99
C GLY A 24 16.01 12.49 -1.16
N VAL A 25 14.97 13.24 -1.51
CA VAL A 25 13.60 12.69 -1.62
C VAL A 25 13.50 11.56 -2.65
N VAL A 26 14.13 11.73 -3.82
CA VAL A 26 14.09 10.73 -4.90
C VAL A 26 14.86 9.46 -4.53
N GLY A 27 16.05 9.61 -3.94
CA GLY A 27 16.87 8.48 -3.51
C GLY A 27 16.21 7.69 -2.39
N MET A 28 15.62 8.38 -1.40
CA MET A 28 14.84 7.75 -0.33
C MET A 28 13.68 6.92 -0.88
N VAL A 29 12.86 7.47 -1.79
CA VAL A 29 11.71 6.73 -2.36
C VAL A 29 12.17 5.47 -3.09
N ARG A 30 13.23 5.56 -3.91
CA ARG A 30 13.79 4.41 -4.63
C ARG A 30 14.35 3.35 -3.68
N PHE A 31 15.00 3.77 -2.60
CA PHE A 31 15.50 2.86 -1.56
C PHE A 31 14.33 2.11 -0.89
N LEU A 32 13.28 2.81 -0.47
CA LEU A 32 12.10 2.17 0.15
C LEU A 32 11.42 1.16 -0.79
N GLN A 33 11.36 1.46 -2.09
CA GLN A 33 10.80 0.55 -3.10
C GLN A 33 11.59 -0.76 -3.26
N GLN A 34 12.85 -0.85 -2.80
CA GLN A 34 13.61 -2.10 -2.83
C GLN A 34 13.14 -3.10 -1.78
N PHE A 35 12.52 -2.61 -0.70
CA PHE A 35 12.00 -3.43 0.40
C PHE A 35 10.49 -3.65 0.30
N ASP A 36 9.85 -3.07 -0.72
CA ASP A 36 8.47 -3.37 -1.04
C ASP A 36 8.40 -4.80 -1.60
N GLN A 37 7.89 -5.71 -0.77
CA GLN A 37 7.62 -7.11 -1.11
C GLN A 37 6.40 -7.26 -2.03
N GLY A 38 5.78 -6.15 -2.45
CA GLY A 38 4.77 -6.15 -3.47
C GLY A 38 5.22 -7.00 -4.66
N SER A 39 4.47 -8.05 -4.92
CA SER A 39 4.47 -8.71 -6.21
C SER A 39 4.21 -7.58 -7.21
N ARG A 40 5.25 -7.13 -7.92
CA ARG A 40 5.06 -6.12 -8.99
C ARG A 40 4.16 -6.65 -10.11
N ASP A 41 3.69 -7.88 -9.98
CA ASP A 41 2.72 -8.52 -10.83
C ASP A 41 1.30 -8.33 -10.28
N TYR A 42 0.84 -7.07 -10.34
CA TYR A 42 -0.56 -6.75 -10.09
C TYR A 42 -1.48 -7.54 -11.02
N THR A 43 -1.03 -7.98 -12.20
CA THR A 43 -1.82 -8.83 -13.09
C THR A 43 -2.10 -10.19 -12.46
N ARG A 44 -1.09 -10.84 -11.88
CA ARG A 44 -1.25 -12.09 -11.15
C ARG A 44 -2.12 -11.92 -9.91
N ASP A 45 -1.86 -10.88 -9.13
CA ASP A 45 -2.61 -10.62 -7.89
C ASP A 45 -4.08 -10.28 -8.20
N ARG A 46 -4.35 -9.54 -9.29
CA ARG A 46 -5.70 -9.26 -9.78
C ARG A 46 -6.42 -10.52 -10.22
N ASN A 47 -5.74 -11.43 -10.93
CA ASN A 47 -6.35 -12.68 -11.37
C ASN A 47 -6.80 -13.51 -10.17
N GLN A 48 -5.99 -13.58 -9.12
CA GLN A 48 -6.38 -14.27 -7.89
C GLN A 48 -7.50 -13.54 -7.13
N LEU A 49 -7.46 -12.21 -7.06
CA LEU A 49 -8.48 -11.42 -6.36
C LEU A 49 -9.87 -11.52 -7.03
N LEU A 50 -9.91 -11.67 -8.34
CA LEU A 50 -11.13 -11.64 -9.16
C LEU A 50 -11.50 -13.01 -9.73
N GLU A 51 -10.87 -14.09 -9.27
CA GLU A 51 -11.06 -15.46 -9.80
C GLU A 51 -12.54 -15.87 -9.82
N ASP A 52 -13.27 -15.52 -8.76
CA ASP A 52 -14.69 -15.88 -8.58
C ASP A 52 -15.66 -14.71 -8.83
N VAL A 53 -15.18 -13.57 -9.36
CA VAL A 53 -16.03 -12.38 -9.57
C VAL A 53 -16.57 -12.35 -11.00
N THR A 54 -17.87 -12.53 -11.15
CA THR A 54 -18.54 -12.41 -12.46
C THR A 54 -18.99 -10.98 -12.74
N ILE A 55 -19.24 -10.68 -14.02
CA ILE A 55 -19.81 -9.38 -14.41
C ILE A 55 -21.23 -9.23 -13.84
N GLU A 56 -21.97 -10.32 -13.76
CA GLU A 56 -23.30 -10.37 -13.16
C GLU A 56 -23.28 -9.94 -11.68
N ASP A 57 -22.29 -10.42 -10.90
CA ASP A 57 -22.10 -10.03 -9.51
C ASP A 57 -21.82 -8.52 -9.36
N VAL A 58 -20.98 -7.99 -10.26
CA VAL A 58 -20.66 -6.55 -10.30
C VAL A 58 -21.91 -5.73 -10.61
N MET A 59 -22.68 -6.15 -11.61
CA MET A 59 -23.91 -5.46 -12.00
C MET A 59 -24.97 -5.48 -10.90
N GLU A 60 -25.05 -6.58 -10.15
CA GLU A 60 -25.95 -6.70 -9.00
C GLU A 60 -25.53 -5.78 -7.85
N GLN A 61 -24.24 -5.72 -7.50
CA GLN A 61 -23.74 -4.78 -6.50
C GLN A 61 -24.00 -3.32 -6.89
N ILE A 62 -23.89 -2.97 -8.17
CA ILE A 62 -24.20 -1.62 -8.66
C ILE A 62 -25.68 -1.28 -8.44
N ARG A 63 -26.60 -2.21 -8.72
CA ARG A 63 -28.05 -2.01 -8.49
C ARG A 63 -28.36 -1.81 -7.00
N GLN A 64 -27.88 -2.71 -6.15
CA GLN A 64 -28.11 -2.64 -4.70
C GLN A 64 -27.58 -1.32 -4.09
N ASN A 65 -26.43 -0.84 -4.56
CA ASN A 65 -25.87 0.43 -4.10
C ASN A 65 -26.68 1.66 -4.54
N ARG A 66 -27.41 1.59 -5.65
CA ARG A 66 -28.33 2.64 -6.09
C ARG A 66 -29.61 2.63 -5.25
N ASP A 67 -30.15 1.45 -5.00
CA ASP A 67 -31.38 1.29 -4.22
C ASP A 67 -31.19 1.70 -2.76
N ARG A 68 -30.03 1.41 -2.16
CA ARG A 68 -29.69 1.81 -0.78
C ARG A 68 -29.44 3.32 -0.61
N LYS A 69 -29.27 4.05 -1.72
CA LYS A 69 -29.09 5.52 -1.72
C LYS A 69 -30.39 6.27 -2.02
N SER A 70 -31.45 5.56 -2.40
CA SER A 70 -32.80 6.10 -2.58
C SER A 70 -33.62 5.97 -1.29
#